data_AF-A0A7C4DMU3-F1
#
_entry.id   AF-A0A7C4DMU3-F1
#
_cell.length_a   1.000
_cell.length_b   1.000
_cell.length_c   1.000
_cell.angle_alpha   90.00
_cell.angle_beta   90.00
_cell.angle_gamma   90.00
#
_symmetry.space_group_name_H-M   'P 1'
#
loop_
_entity.id
_entity.type
_entity.pdbx_description
1 polymer ?
#
loop_
_entity_poly.entity_id
_entity_poly.type
_entity_poly.pdbx_seq_one_letter_code
_entity_poly.pdbx_strand_id
1 'polypeptide(L)'
;MMVHGSWFMVKGRRVMDEGDGRARGAAKIQRVEDMPVYQSFYRLAVEVEHITRTCGADFRWLRQPALRSSESVCANMTEGFYSQYSTEYLQSLYRCRREARETVTHLQYGSDVRTLDRGKVGAILAGYEDALQQLSGLVSGVGKKIAQRGKSKPRWIAEEEMEYGNDDGGTTDTWGLLTVRDNPSAGPVHEPQTVSHKP
;
A
#
# COMPACT_ATOMS: atom_id res chain seq x y z
N MET A 1 -28.13 64.29 9.39
CA MET A 1 -26.99 64.39 10.32
C MET A 1 -26.48 62.98 10.58
N MET A 2 -25.39 62.59 9.89
CA MET A 2 -24.71 61.31 10.10
C MET A 2 -23.48 61.55 10.95
N VAL A 3 -23.44 60.93 12.12
CA VAL A 3 -22.28 60.94 13.03
C VAL A 3 -21.20 60.02 12.47
N HIS A 4 -19.99 60.57 12.43
CA HIS A 4 -18.80 60.05 11.77
C HIS A 4 -18.34 58.70 12.32
N GLY A 5 -18.02 57.78 11.41
CA GLY A 5 -17.25 56.58 11.68
C GLY A 5 -15.83 56.94 12.11
N SER A 6 -15.40 56.34 13.22
CA SER A 6 -14.07 56.50 13.77
C SER A 6 -13.02 55.94 12.81
N TRP A 7 -12.07 56.80 12.44
CA TRP A 7 -10.84 56.46 11.74
C TRP A 7 -9.82 55.90 12.72
N PHE A 8 -9.25 54.73 12.43
CA PHE A 8 -7.92 54.38 12.91
C PHE A 8 -7.03 54.01 11.73
N MET A 9 -6.10 54.91 11.46
CA MET A 9 -5.02 54.81 10.49
C MET A 9 -3.77 54.35 11.23
N VAL A 10 -3.38 53.08 11.07
CA VAL A 10 -2.03 52.63 11.46
C VAL A 10 -1.15 52.60 10.21
N LYS A 11 -0.14 53.47 10.27
CA LYS A 11 0.96 53.67 9.32
C LYS A 11 1.63 52.35 8.98
N GLY A 12 1.84 52.14 7.68
CA GLY A 12 2.32 50.87 7.15
C GLY A 12 3.76 50.50 7.45
N ARG A 13 4.02 49.21 7.28
CA ARG A 13 5.10 48.70 6.43
C ARG A 13 4.69 47.28 6.03
N ARG A 14 4.45 47.09 4.74
CA ARG A 14 4.18 45.78 4.13
C ARG A 14 5.48 45.01 4.22
N VAL A 15 5.64 44.17 5.24
CA VAL A 15 6.73 43.19 5.27
C VAL A 15 6.30 42.10 4.30
N MET A 16 6.97 42.02 3.16
CA MET A 16 6.90 40.83 2.33
C MET A 16 7.47 39.71 3.18
N ASP A 17 6.60 38.83 3.65
CA ASP A 17 7.02 37.52 4.14
C ASP A 17 7.42 36.74 2.89
N GLU A 18 8.67 36.93 2.46
CA GLU A 18 9.38 35.96 1.62
C GLU A 18 9.64 34.73 2.50
N GLY A 19 8.55 34.02 2.80
CA GLY A 19 8.57 32.70 3.39
C GLY A 19 9.19 31.75 2.38
N ASP A 20 10.51 31.60 2.50
CA ASP A 20 11.38 30.57 1.96
C ASP A 20 10.58 29.35 1.45
N GLY A 21 10.24 29.39 0.16
CA GLY A 21 9.63 28.32 -0.60
C GLY A 21 10.60 27.17 -0.85
N ARG A 22 11.42 26.82 0.14
CA ARG A 22 12.17 25.58 0.16
C ARG A 22 11.15 24.47 0.37
N ALA A 23 10.77 23.86 -0.75
CA ALA A 23 10.18 22.54 -0.78
C ALA A 23 10.78 21.73 0.37
N ARG A 24 9.98 21.45 1.41
CA ARG A 24 10.37 20.54 2.48
C ARG A 24 10.89 19.31 1.76
N GLY A 25 12.21 19.11 1.80
CA GLY A 25 12.85 18.04 1.03
C GLY A 25 12.08 16.77 1.36
N ALA A 26 11.43 16.18 0.36
CA ALA A 26 10.56 15.05 0.58
C ALA A 26 11.37 14.02 1.38
N ALA A 27 10.93 13.73 2.61
CA ALA A 27 11.67 12.85 3.50
C ALA A 27 11.97 11.55 2.73
N LYS A 28 13.22 11.09 2.81
CA LYS A 28 13.63 9.87 2.13
C LYS A 28 12.79 8.72 2.70
N ILE A 29 11.90 8.16 1.89
CA ILE A 29 11.13 6.96 2.26
C ILE A 29 12.12 5.79 2.29
N GLN A 30 12.40 5.26 3.48
CA GLN A 30 13.23 4.07 3.67
C GLN A 30 12.40 2.87 4.11
N ARG A 31 11.28 3.12 4.79
CA ARG A 31 10.36 2.10 5.29
C ARG A 31 8.93 2.41 4.88
N VAL A 32 8.05 1.41 4.95
CA VAL A 32 6.62 1.58 4.62
C VAL A 32 5.97 2.63 5.52
N GLU A 33 6.39 2.72 6.78
CA GLU A 33 5.87 3.65 7.78
C GLU A 33 6.21 5.12 7.45
N ASP A 34 7.21 5.37 6.59
CA ASP A 34 7.53 6.72 6.12
C ASP A 34 6.55 7.20 5.04
N MET A 35 5.71 6.31 4.49
CA MET A 35 4.78 6.64 3.43
C MET A 35 3.54 7.36 4.00
N PRO A 36 3.21 8.58 3.53
CA PRO A 36 2.04 9.32 4.04
C PRO A 36 0.71 8.56 3.89
N VAL A 37 0.56 7.81 2.80
CA VAL A 37 -0.63 6.99 2.55
C VAL A 37 -0.71 5.80 3.51
N TYR A 38 0.42 5.20 3.90
CA TYR A 38 0.44 4.13 4.91
C TYR A 38 0.02 4.68 6.27
N GLN A 39 0.62 5.81 6.71
CA GLN A 39 0.28 6.46 7.97
C GLN A 39 -1.21 6.82 8.04
N SER A 40 -1.79 7.26 6.91
CA SER A 40 -3.21 7.55 6.80
C SER A 40 -4.07 6.30 7.05
N PHE A 41 -3.79 5.19 6.36
CA PHE A 41 -4.53 3.93 6.55
C PHE A 41 -4.33 3.33 7.94
N TYR A 42 -3.11 3.39 8.49
CA TYR A 42 -2.83 2.86 9.82
C TYR A 42 -3.62 3.60 10.90
N ARG A 43 -3.65 4.93 10.85
CA ARG A 43 -4.49 5.75 11.74
C ARG A 43 -5.96 5.39 11.60
N LEU A 44 -6.46 5.25 10.37
CA LEU A 44 -7.85 4.87 10.12
C LEU A 44 -8.17 3.48 10.67
N ALA A 45 -7.25 2.52 10.60
CA ALA A 45 -7.44 1.19 11.16
C ALA A 45 -7.62 1.22 12.69
N VAL A 46 -6.89 2.09 13.37
CA VAL A 46 -7.08 2.33 14.82
C VAL A 46 -8.45 2.93 15.10
N GLU A 47 -8.92 3.88 14.29
CA GLU A 47 -10.27 4.44 14.42
C GLU A 47 -11.37 3.40 14.16
N VAL A 48 -11.18 2.51 13.17
CA VAL A 48 -12.08 1.37 12.89
C VAL A 48 -12.13 0.42 14.09
N GLU A 49 -10.98 0.13 14.69
CA GLU A 49 -10.90 -0.68 15.91
C GLU A 49 -11.72 -0.04 17.04
N HIS A 50 -11.58 1.27 17.26
CA HIS A 50 -12.30 1.97 18.31
C HIS A 50 -13.81 2.04 18.07
N ILE A 51 -14.25 2.38 16.86
CA ILE A 51 -15.68 2.54 16.56
C ILE A 51 -16.40 1.20 16.57
N THR A 52 -15.77 0.13 16.07
CA THR A 52 -16.43 -1.19 16.01
C THR A 52 -16.53 -1.87 17.38
N ARG A 53 -15.80 -1.41 18.41
CA ARG A 53 -16.00 -1.85 19.80
C ARG A 53 -17.36 -1.40 20.36
N THR A 54 -17.99 -0.38 19.77
CA THR A 54 -19.29 0.11 20.24
C THR A 54 -20.47 -0.66 19.64
N CYS A 55 -20.23 -1.65 18.76
CA CYS A 55 -21.30 -2.48 18.22
C CYS A 55 -22.08 -3.15 19.35
N GLY A 56 -23.42 -3.06 19.28
CA GLY A 56 -24.31 -3.80 20.17
C GLY A 56 -24.15 -5.32 20.03
N ALA A 57 -24.66 -6.09 21.00
CA ALA A 57 -24.53 -7.55 21.02
C ALA A 57 -24.96 -8.21 19.70
N ASP A 58 -26.09 -7.79 19.13
CA ASP A 58 -26.66 -8.31 17.88
C ASP A 58 -25.81 -8.03 16.63
N PHE A 59 -24.86 -7.09 16.73
CA PHE A 59 -24.02 -6.65 15.62
C PHE A 59 -22.51 -6.85 15.89
N ARG A 60 -22.15 -7.59 16.94
CA ARG A 60 -20.73 -7.91 17.26
C ARG A 60 -20.01 -8.59 16.11
N TRP A 61 -20.73 -9.34 15.27
CA TRP A 61 -20.19 -10.01 14.10
C TRP A 61 -19.65 -9.04 13.03
N LEU A 62 -20.12 -7.78 12.99
CA LEU A 62 -19.69 -6.78 12.01
C LEU A 62 -18.24 -6.30 12.24
N ARG A 63 -17.79 -6.39 13.49
CA ARG A 63 -16.48 -5.90 13.92
C ARG A 63 -15.32 -6.61 13.23
N GLN A 64 -15.37 -7.94 13.18
CA GLN A 64 -14.28 -8.75 12.61
C GLN A 64 -14.01 -8.43 11.13
N PRO A 65 -15.00 -8.45 10.21
CA PRO A 65 -14.73 -8.15 8.81
C PRO A 65 -14.33 -6.68 8.58
N ALA A 66 -14.88 -5.72 9.32
CA ALA A 66 -14.48 -4.32 9.24
C ALA A 66 -13.00 -4.12 9.67
N LEU A 67 -12.60 -4.71 10.80
CA LEU A 67 -11.23 -4.61 11.30
C LEU A 67 -10.25 -5.36 10.40
N ARG A 68 -10.59 -6.60 10.02
CA ARG A 68 -9.72 -7.45 9.20
C ARG A 68 -9.45 -6.82 7.84
N SER A 69 -10.48 -6.31 7.16
CA SER A 69 -10.30 -5.62 5.87
C SER A 69 -9.46 -4.34 6.04
N SER A 70 -9.67 -3.59 7.11
CA SER A 70 -8.88 -2.38 7.40
C SER A 70 -7.39 -2.67 7.63
N GLU A 71 -7.07 -3.63 8.51
CA GLU A 71 -5.69 -4.04 8.79
C GLU A 71 -5.01 -4.66 7.57
N SER A 72 -5.77 -5.40 6.76
CA SER A 72 -5.32 -5.99 5.50
C SER A 72 -4.81 -4.93 4.52
N VAL A 73 -5.32 -3.69 4.54
CA VAL A 73 -4.74 -2.58 3.75
C VAL A 73 -3.27 -2.35 4.14
N CYS A 74 -2.99 -2.22 5.44
CA CYS A 74 -1.65 -1.97 5.94
C CYS A 74 -0.71 -3.17 5.73
N ALA A 75 -1.24 -4.39 5.91
CA ALA A 75 -0.49 -5.62 5.65
C ALA A 75 -0.09 -5.73 4.18
N ASN A 76 -1.03 -5.56 3.25
CA ASN A 76 -0.75 -5.57 1.81
C ASN A 76 0.23 -4.47 1.40
N MET A 77 0.14 -3.26 1.99
CA MET A 77 1.11 -2.19 1.73
C MET A 77 2.52 -2.60 2.15
N THR A 78 2.65 -3.24 3.32
CA THR A 78 3.92 -3.74 3.85
C THR A 78 4.49 -4.83 2.96
N GLU A 79 3.69 -5.86 2.62
CA GLU A 79 4.08 -6.92 1.70
C GLU A 79 4.54 -6.37 0.35
N GLY A 80 3.81 -5.39 -0.20
CA GLY A 80 4.16 -4.74 -1.45
C GLY A 80 5.46 -3.94 -1.37
N PHE A 81 5.68 -3.20 -0.29
CA PHE A 81 6.87 -2.37 -0.11
C PHE A 81 8.17 -3.20 -0.12
N TYR A 82 8.13 -4.39 0.47
CA TYR A 82 9.26 -5.32 0.54
C TYR A 82 9.27 -6.36 -0.60
N SER A 83 8.39 -6.23 -1.59
CA SER A 83 8.39 -7.14 -2.75
C SER A 83 9.61 -6.94 -3.64
N GLN A 84 10.05 -8.02 -4.30
CA GLN A 84 11.26 -8.01 -5.13
C GLN A 84 11.04 -7.30 -6.46
N TYR A 85 9.81 -7.35 -6.98
CA TYR A 85 9.49 -6.77 -8.28
C TYR A 85 8.45 -5.67 -8.18
N SER A 86 8.66 -4.59 -8.93
CA SER A 86 7.70 -3.48 -9.03
C SER A 86 6.28 -3.92 -9.45
N THR A 87 6.15 -5.01 -10.21
CA THR A 87 4.84 -5.59 -10.56
C THR A 87 4.13 -6.23 -9.38
N GLU A 88 4.86 -6.90 -8.48
CA GLU A 88 4.30 -7.46 -7.25
C GLU A 88 3.85 -6.33 -6.33
N TYR A 89 4.68 -5.28 -6.20
CA TYR A 89 4.30 -4.08 -5.46
C TYR A 89 3.00 -3.49 -6.00
N LEU A 90 2.89 -3.32 -7.32
CA LEU A 90 1.68 -2.80 -7.96
C LEU A 90 0.45 -3.69 -7.68
N GLN A 91 0.59 -5.01 -7.70
CA GLN A 91 -0.51 -5.93 -7.35
C GLN A 91 -0.93 -5.78 -5.88
N SER A 92 0.03 -5.66 -4.96
CA SER A 92 -0.27 -5.40 -3.55
C SER A 92 -1.02 -4.09 -3.36
N LEU A 93 -0.68 -3.03 -4.10
CA LEU A 93 -1.43 -1.75 -4.06
C LEU A 93 -2.87 -1.90 -4.57
N TYR A 94 -3.13 -2.75 -5.56
CA TYR A 94 -4.51 -3.05 -5.98
C TYR A 94 -5.29 -3.82 -4.91
N ARG A 95 -4.64 -4.74 -4.18
CA ARG A 95 -5.24 -5.40 -3.01
C ARG A 95 -5.57 -4.39 -1.92
N CYS A 96 -4.66 -3.47 -1.60
CA CYS A 96 -4.92 -2.37 -0.66
C CYS A 96 -6.22 -1.61 -1.00
N ARG A 97 -6.41 -1.27 -2.28
CA ARG A 97 -7.60 -0.56 -2.75
C ARG A 97 -8.88 -1.39 -2.55
N ARG A 98 -8.82 -2.69 -2.82
CA ARG A 98 -9.96 -3.61 -2.62
C ARG A 98 -10.35 -3.68 -1.15
N GLU A 99 -9.38 -3.92 -0.27
CA GLU A 99 -9.61 -4.08 1.18
C GLU A 99 -10.10 -2.77 1.83
N ALA A 100 -9.60 -1.61 1.38
CA ALA A 100 -10.09 -0.31 1.82
C ALA A 100 -11.57 -0.09 1.44
N ARG A 101 -11.98 -0.50 0.23
CA ARG A 101 -13.39 -0.42 -0.20
C ARG A 101 -14.28 -1.40 0.56
N GLU A 102 -13.78 -2.61 0.87
CA GLU A 102 -14.47 -3.57 1.75
C GLU A 102 -14.70 -2.96 3.16
N THR A 103 -13.69 -2.30 3.72
CA THR A 103 -13.80 -1.61 5.02
C THR A 103 -14.92 -0.56 4.99
N VAL A 104 -14.92 0.30 3.96
CA VAL A 104 -15.95 1.33 3.74
C VAL A 104 -17.35 0.71 3.72
N THR A 105 -17.54 -0.40 2.99
CA THR A 105 -18.83 -1.10 2.93
C THR A 105 -19.31 -1.55 4.31
N HIS A 106 -18.44 -2.14 5.14
CA HIS A 106 -18.83 -2.59 6.47
C HIS A 106 -19.20 -1.44 7.42
N LEU A 107 -18.43 -0.35 7.39
CA LEU A 107 -18.73 0.83 8.23
C LEU A 107 -20.02 1.52 7.80
N GLN A 108 -20.24 1.65 6.49
CA GLN A 108 -21.46 2.21 5.92
C GLN A 108 -22.68 1.40 6.38
N TYR A 109 -22.62 0.07 6.23
CA TYR A 109 -23.67 -0.83 6.70
C TYR A 109 -23.94 -0.63 8.20
N GLY A 110 -22.89 -0.61 9.03
CA GLY A 110 -23.03 -0.41 10.48
C GLY A 110 -23.69 0.92 10.85
N SER A 111 -23.39 2.00 10.12
CA SER A 111 -24.05 3.29 10.28
C SER A 111 -25.52 3.26 9.84
N ASP A 112 -25.84 2.56 8.75
CA ASP A 112 -27.19 2.53 8.20
C ASP A 112 -28.16 1.67 9.02
N VAL A 113 -27.67 0.58 9.62
CA VAL A 113 -28.41 -0.18 10.64
C VAL A 113 -28.35 0.46 12.03
N ARG A 114 -27.74 1.66 12.14
CA ARG A 114 -27.67 2.48 13.36
C ARG A 114 -26.96 1.80 14.54
N THR A 115 -26.08 0.84 14.28
CA THR A 115 -25.23 0.22 15.31
C THR A 115 -23.92 0.98 15.53
N LEU A 116 -23.48 1.74 14.53
CA LEU A 116 -22.35 2.66 14.61
C LEU A 116 -22.83 4.11 14.56
N ASP A 117 -22.14 5.00 15.28
CA ASP A 117 -22.42 6.43 15.25
C ASP A 117 -22.16 7.00 13.85
N ARG A 118 -23.19 7.64 13.26
CA ARG A 118 -23.15 8.16 11.90
C ARG A 118 -22.11 9.26 11.71
N GLY A 119 -21.90 10.13 12.71
CA GLY A 119 -20.94 11.23 12.63
C GLY A 119 -19.50 10.71 12.59
N LYS A 120 -19.17 9.80 13.50
CA LYS A 120 -17.86 9.14 13.55
C LYS A 120 -17.60 8.29 12.31
N VAL A 121 -18.58 7.50 11.85
CA VAL A 121 -18.45 6.76 10.59
C VAL A 121 -18.20 7.73 9.44
N GLY A 122 -18.95 8.82 9.33
CA GLY A 122 -18.75 9.82 8.27
C GLY A 122 -17.33 10.39 8.22
N ALA A 123 -16.74 10.69 9.38
CA ALA A 123 -15.35 11.15 9.46
C ALA A 123 -14.34 10.08 9.01
N ILE A 124 -14.54 8.82 9.41
CA ILE A 124 -13.69 7.70 8.99
C ILE A 124 -13.80 7.48 7.47
N LEU A 125 -15.02 7.49 6.92
CA LEU A 125 -15.25 7.33 5.49
C LEU A 125 -14.56 8.41 4.67
N ALA A 126 -14.66 9.68 5.09
CA ALA A 126 -13.95 10.78 4.45
C ALA A 126 -12.43 10.55 4.46
N GLY A 127 -11.87 10.10 5.60
CA GLY A 127 -10.46 9.76 5.69
C GLY A 127 -10.05 8.60 4.76
N TYR A 128 -10.91 7.59 4.59
CA TYR A 128 -10.67 6.52 3.62
C TYR A 128 -10.65 7.03 2.18
N GLU A 129 -11.55 7.94 1.79
CA GLU A 129 -11.54 8.53 0.44
C GLU A 129 -10.25 9.33 0.20
N ASP A 130 -9.81 10.13 1.17
CA ASP A 130 -8.55 10.87 1.08
C ASP A 130 -7.34 9.92 0.94
N ALA A 131 -7.30 8.85 1.73
CA ALA A 131 -6.24 7.83 1.66
C ALA A 131 -6.28 7.05 0.33
N LEU A 132 -7.47 6.74 -0.19
CA LEU A 132 -7.67 6.09 -1.48
C LEU A 132 -7.22 6.98 -2.65
N GLN A 133 -7.39 8.29 -2.53
CA GLN A 133 -6.88 9.25 -3.52
C GLN A 133 -5.34 9.27 -3.52
N GLN A 134 -4.71 9.27 -2.34
CA GLN A 134 -3.25 9.14 -2.23
C GLN A 134 -2.75 7.81 -2.81
N LEU A 135 -3.43 6.70 -2.51
CA LEU A 135 -3.12 5.37 -3.05
C LEU A 135 -3.23 5.35 -4.58
N SER A 136 -4.26 5.98 -5.14
CA SER A 136 -4.45 6.06 -6.60
C SER A 136 -3.32 6.84 -7.29
N GLY A 137 -2.81 7.90 -6.65
CA GLY A 137 -1.61 8.61 -7.09
C GLY A 137 -0.37 7.71 -7.09
N LEU A 138 -0.17 6.94 -6.01
CA LEU A 138 0.93 5.99 -5.89
C LEU A 138 0.87 4.88 -6.96
N VAL A 139 -0.29 4.23 -7.13
CA VAL A 139 -0.55 3.22 -8.17
C VAL A 139 -0.19 3.76 -9.55
N SER A 140 -0.67 4.96 -9.88
CA SER A 140 -0.39 5.60 -11.17
C SER A 140 1.09 5.90 -11.35
N GLY A 141 1.77 6.37 -10.30
CA GLY A 141 3.21 6.64 -10.32
C GLY A 141 4.05 5.38 -10.53
N VAL A 142 3.73 4.29 -9.83
CA VAL A 142 4.39 2.99 -9.98
C VAL A 142 4.13 2.40 -11.37
N GLY A 143 2.88 2.40 -11.83
CA GLY A 143 2.51 1.89 -13.16
C GLY A 143 3.25 2.60 -14.30
N LYS A 144 3.38 3.94 -14.24
CA LYS A 144 4.17 4.71 -15.22
C LYS A 144 5.64 4.31 -15.22
N LYS A 145 6.25 4.13 -14.04
CA LYS A 145 7.67 3.71 -13.94
C LYS A 145 7.90 2.33 -14.56
N ILE A 146 7.00 1.39 -14.32
CA ILE A 146 7.06 0.04 -14.91
C ILE A 146 6.96 0.11 -16.43
N ALA A 147 6.02 0.91 -16.96
CA ALA A 147 5.86 1.06 -18.41
C ALA A 147 7.09 1.69 -19.09
N GLN A 148 7.78 2.60 -18.42
CA GLN A 148 8.96 3.29 -18.98
C GLN A 148 10.27 2.48 -18.87
N ARG A 149 10.47 1.75 -17.77
CA ARG A 149 11.76 1.10 -17.43
C ARG A 149 11.72 -0.43 -17.49
N GLY A 150 10.56 -1.02 -17.80
CA GLY A 150 10.34 -2.45 -17.66
C GLY A 150 10.22 -2.87 -16.20
N LYS A 151 10.27 -4.19 -15.95
CA LYS A 151 10.29 -4.74 -14.59
C LYS A 151 11.64 -4.37 -13.95
N SER A 152 11.61 -3.75 -12.78
CA SER A 152 12.84 -3.35 -12.06
C SER A 152 12.74 -3.77 -10.60
N LYS A 153 13.85 -4.18 -10.01
CA LYS A 153 13.95 -4.33 -8.55
C LYS A 153 13.78 -2.95 -7.90
N PRO A 154 13.10 -2.85 -6.75
CA PRO A 154 13.11 -1.63 -5.94
C PRO A 154 14.54 -1.21 -5.57
N ARG A 155 14.76 0.11 -5.49
CA ARG A 155 16.09 0.67 -5.28
C ARG A 155 16.74 0.24 -3.97
N TRP A 156 15.94 0.08 -2.91
CA TRP A 156 16.44 -0.36 -1.59
C TRP A 156 16.97 -1.80 -1.60
N ILE A 157 16.34 -2.70 -2.35
CA ILE A 157 16.86 -4.07 -2.51
C ILE A 157 18.15 -4.07 -3.33
N ALA A 158 18.23 -3.23 -4.36
CA ALA A 158 19.45 -3.09 -5.15
C ALA A 158 20.61 -2.45 -4.35
N GLU A 159 20.30 -1.53 -3.43
CA GLU A 159 21.28 -0.92 -2.50
C GLU A 159 21.79 -1.94 -1.47
N GLU A 160 20.92 -2.77 -0.91
CA GLU A 160 21.28 -3.82 0.07
C GLU A 160 22.16 -4.92 -0.56
N GLU A 161 21.86 -5.37 -1.79
CA GLU A 161 22.72 -6.32 -2.53
C GLU A 161 24.11 -5.72 -2.85
N MET A 162 24.21 -4.42 -3.11
CA MET A 162 25.50 -3.73 -3.31
C MET A 162 26.28 -3.53 -2.01
N GLU A 163 25.60 -3.37 -0.88
CA GLU A 163 26.20 -3.18 0.43
C GLU A 163 26.79 -4.49 0.98
N TYR A 164 26.12 -5.62 0.75
CA TYR A 164 26.59 -6.95 1.17
C TYR A 164 27.38 -7.71 0.10
N GLY A 165 27.46 -7.21 -1.14
CA GLY A 165 28.13 -7.89 -2.27
C GLY A 165 29.62 -7.59 -2.45
N ASN A 166 30.31 -7.02 -1.45
CA ASN A 166 31.71 -6.57 -1.58
C ASN A 166 32.72 -7.27 -0.64
N ASP A 167 32.37 -8.39 0.00
CA ASP A 167 33.27 -9.09 0.95
C ASP A 167 33.69 -10.51 0.51
N ASP A 168 33.68 -10.76 -0.80
CA ASP A 168 34.04 -12.05 -1.38
C ASP A 168 35.25 -11.87 -2.30
N GLY A 169 36.44 -11.82 -1.72
CA GLY A 169 37.66 -12.08 -2.46
C GLY A 169 37.63 -13.51 -3.04
N GLY A 170 37.20 -13.67 -4.28
CA GLY A 170 37.24 -14.97 -4.96
C GLY A 170 36.56 -14.97 -6.32
N THR A 171 37.38 -15.12 -7.38
CA THR A 171 37.08 -15.63 -8.73
C THR A 171 35.61 -15.62 -9.19
N THR A 172 35.36 -14.82 -10.24
CA THR A 172 34.17 -14.89 -11.07
C THR A 172 34.03 -16.26 -11.74
N ASP A 173 33.20 -17.14 -11.20
CA ASP A 173 32.68 -18.28 -11.94
C ASP A 173 31.35 -17.90 -12.60
N THR A 174 31.46 -17.67 -13.91
CA THR A 174 30.35 -17.56 -14.84
C THR A 174 29.48 -18.82 -14.75
N TRP A 175 28.25 -18.70 -14.25
CA TRP A 175 27.23 -19.74 -14.44
C TRP A 175 26.80 -19.75 -15.91
N GLY A 176 27.51 -20.59 -16.67
CA GLY A 176 27.24 -20.92 -18.05
C GLY A 176 25.87 -21.58 -18.22
N LEU A 177 25.36 -21.42 -19.44
CA LEU A 177 24.24 -22.19 -19.99
C LEU A 177 24.40 -23.68 -19.66
N LEU A 178 23.50 -24.21 -18.84
CA LEU A 178 23.27 -25.65 -18.79
C LEU A 178 22.25 -25.98 -19.89
N THR A 179 22.78 -26.30 -21.07
CA THR A 179 22.08 -27.11 -22.07
C THR A 179 21.77 -28.46 -21.43
N VAL A 180 20.50 -28.85 -21.42
CA VAL A 180 20.06 -30.21 -21.10
C VAL A 180 20.74 -31.19 -22.07
N ARG A 181 21.75 -31.89 -21.59
CA ARG A 181 22.30 -33.11 -22.17
C ARG A 181 22.71 -34.05 -21.04
N ASP A 182 22.07 -35.21 -21.08
CA ASP A 182 22.47 -36.50 -20.50
C ASP A 182 22.60 -36.59 -18.96
N ASN A 183 21.51 -37.02 -18.33
CA ASN A 183 21.51 -37.59 -16.98
C ASN A 183 21.52 -39.14 -17.07
N PRO A 184 22.65 -39.83 -16.80
CA PRO A 184 22.68 -41.28 -16.70
C PRO A 184 22.30 -41.71 -15.27
N SER A 185 21.05 -41.49 -14.87
CA SER A 185 20.48 -42.03 -13.63
C SER A 185 18.96 -42.01 -13.70
N ALA A 186 18.41 -42.90 -14.52
CA ALA A 186 17.01 -43.28 -14.46
C ALA A 186 16.94 -44.81 -14.65
N GLY A 187 16.59 -45.53 -13.59
CA GLY A 187 16.27 -46.96 -13.67
C GLY A 187 15.08 -47.22 -14.60
N PRO A 188 14.88 -48.46 -15.07
CA PRO A 188 13.95 -48.74 -16.16
C PRO A 188 12.52 -48.42 -15.76
N VAL A 189 11.88 -47.58 -16.58
CA VAL A 189 10.45 -47.23 -16.49
C VAL A 189 9.66 -48.35 -17.15
N HIS A 190 8.71 -48.94 -16.42
CA HIS A 190 7.81 -49.98 -16.90
C HIS A 190 6.97 -49.46 -18.09
N GLU A 191 7.03 -50.16 -19.23
CA GLU A 191 6.14 -49.91 -20.37
C GLU A 191 4.68 -50.27 -20.03
N PRO A 192 3.70 -49.41 -20.37
CA PRO A 192 2.30 -49.82 -20.36
C PRO A 192 2.00 -50.74 -21.55
N GLN A 193 1.60 -51.98 -21.25
CA GLN A 193 1.12 -52.96 -22.21
C GLN A 193 -0.12 -52.42 -22.96
N THR A 194 -0.03 -52.34 -24.28
CA THR A 194 -1.18 -52.09 -25.15
C THR A 194 -2.07 -53.33 -25.18
N VAL A 195 -3.25 -53.27 -24.57
CA VAL A 195 -4.24 -54.33 -24.70
C VAL A 195 -5.08 -54.05 -25.94
N SER A 196 -4.78 -54.79 -27.01
CA SER A 196 -5.63 -54.93 -28.19
C SER A 196 -6.92 -55.65 -27.79
N HIS A 197 -8.08 -55.09 -28.14
CA HIS A 197 -9.36 -55.81 -28.12
C HIS A 197 -10.01 -55.71 -29.50
N LYS A 198 -9.97 -56.83 -30.23
CA LYS A 198 -11.00 -57.35 -31.14
C LYS A 198 -10.63 -58.79 -31.49
N PRO A 199 -11.60 -59.71 -31.65
CA PRO A 199 -12.75 -59.56 -32.54
C PRO A 199 -14.06 -59.16 -31.86
#